data_AF-A0A4Y2UQ42-F1
#
_entry.id   AF-A0A4Y2UQ42-F1
#
_cell.length_a   1.000
_cell.length_b   1.000
_cell.length_c   1.000
_cell.angle_alpha   90.00
_cell.angle_beta   90.00
_cell.angle_gamma   90.00
#
_symmetry.space_group_name_H-M   'P 1'
#
loop_
_entity.id
_entity.type
_entity.pdbx_description
1 polymer ?
#
loop_
_entity_poly.entity_id
_entity_poly.type
_entity_poly.pdbx_seq_one_letter_code
_entity_poly.pdbx_strand_id
1 'polypeptide(L)'
;MLMSQTLMKKQRMISKEKIKKPDLFENESLNKRDSSMQCEVQCNMQCDANKIYDMQFVDKYRSSVAQNTVINYSDIESTISKFNAESHENIANWLDHFENISQLFSLSDLQKFFFDERSLGGVAVLFVKTEPQINSWQKLKQALIDKFSFEINSAHLHELLSKRKMKDSESAKEYFLKMKELNSSGKIEDAALMHYVIKGINDRQENKTILYGCQNLFEFKEKLPSL
;
A
#
# COMPACT_ATOMS: atom_id res chain seq x y z
N MET A 1 -53.47 23.15 2.52
CA MET A 1 -52.89 23.44 1.19
C MET A 1 -52.02 24.68 1.37
N LEU A 2 -50.76 24.63 0.92
CA LEU A 2 -49.68 25.62 1.10
C LEU A 2 -49.10 25.63 2.53
N MET A 3 -47.78 25.52 2.79
CA MET A 3 -46.62 25.92 2.00
C MET A 3 -45.41 24.98 2.14
N SER A 4 -44.70 24.86 1.02
CA SER A 4 -43.39 24.24 0.83
C SER A 4 -42.25 25.26 0.99
N GLN A 5 -41.06 24.74 1.33
CA GLN A 5 -39.69 25.22 1.02
C GLN A 5 -39.09 26.43 1.77
N THR A 6 -38.01 26.18 2.54
CA THR A 6 -36.64 26.75 2.45
C THR A 6 -35.80 26.30 3.66
N LEU A 7 -34.75 25.46 3.56
CA LEU A 7 -33.33 25.71 3.23
C LEU A 7 -32.57 26.74 4.12
N MET A 8 -31.49 26.23 4.74
CA MET A 8 -30.27 26.90 5.25
C MET A 8 -30.24 27.56 6.63
N LYS A 9 -29.60 26.88 7.61
CA LYS A 9 -28.41 27.37 8.37
C LYS A 9 -28.03 26.39 9.49
N LYS A 10 -27.04 25.53 9.23
CA LYS A 10 -26.32 24.76 10.26
C LYS A 10 -24.91 25.34 10.34
N GLN A 11 -24.67 26.22 11.31
CA GLN A 11 -23.40 26.94 11.46
C GLN A 11 -22.37 26.03 12.13
N ARG A 12 -21.28 25.79 11.42
CA ARG A 12 -20.08 25.04 11.86
C ARG A 12 -19.35 25.81 12.96
N MET A 13 -19.05 25.13 14.06
CA MET A 13 -18.01 25.52 15.02
C MET A 13 -16.70 24.87 14.55
N ILE A 14 -15.76 25.67 14.03
CA ILE A 14 -14.38 25.26 13.77
C ILE A 14 -13.50 25.96 14.80
N SER A 15 -12.92 25.17 15.69
CA SER A 15 -11.90 25.54 16.65
C SER A 15 -10.63 25.97 15.92
N LYS A 16 -10.13 27.17 16.24
CA LYS A 16 -8.89 27.73 15.69
C LYS A 16 -7.69 27.06 16.37
N GLU A 17 -6.92 26.25 15.64
CA GLU A 17 -5.57 25.88 16.05
C GLU A 17 -4.56 26.92 15.55
N LYS A 18 -3.80 27.47 16.51
CA LYS A 18 -2.75 28.46 16.30
C LYS A 18 -1.48 27.78 15.81
N ILE A 19 -1.00 28.18 14.64
CA ILE A 19 0.35 27.89 14.16
C ILE A 19 1.34 28.74 14.96
N LYS A 20 2.28 28.08 15.64
CA LYS A 20 3.37 28.70 16.41
C LYS A 20 4.58 28.88 15.48
N LYS A 21 5.02 30.13 15.26
CA LYS A 21 6.34 30.46 14.68
C LYS A 21 7.43 30.22 15.76
N PRO A 22 8.64 29.80 15.38
CA PRO A 22 9.84 30.06 16.17
C PRO A 22 10.59 31.30 15.65
N ASP A 23 11.16 32.03 16.59
CA ASP A 23 11.76 33.35 16.49
C ASP A 23 13.05 33.44 15.64
N LEU A 24 13.21 34.61 15.02
CA LEU A 24 14.48 35.20 14.65
C LEU A 24 15.25 35.61 15.92
N PHE A 25 16.55 35.31 15.97
CA PHE A 25 17.52 36.21 16.61
C PHE A 25 18.66 36.45 15.63
N GLU A 26 18.75 37.70 15.18
CA GLU A 26 19.93 38.31 14.59
C GLU A 26 21.07 38.29 15.62
N ASN A 27 22.31 38.16 15.16
CA ASN A 27 23.37 39.07 15.58
C ASN A 27 24.59 38.98 14.65
N GLU A 28 25.14 40.16 14.42
CA GLU A 28 26.09 40.54 13.39
C GLU A 28 27.54 40.10 13.64
N SER A 29 28.24 39.96 12.52
CA SER A 29 29.67 40.10 12.22
C SER A 29 30.69 40.42 13.32
N LEU A 30 31.83 39.70 13.28
CA LEU A 30 33.15 40.25 13.63
C LEU A 30 34.26 39.61 12.77
N ASN A 31 34.84 40.46 11.93
CA ASN A 31 36.07 40.27 11.15
C ASN A 31 37.27 40.16 12.10
N LYS A 32 38.24 39.26 11.84
CA LYS A 32 39.68 39.52 12.02
C LYS A 32 40.54 38.41 11.41
N ARG A 33 41.47 38.88 10.57
CA ARG A 33 42.62 38.15 10.04
C ARG A 33 43.58 37.84 11.18
N ASP A 34 44.26 36.70 11.14
CA ASP A 34 45.70 36.68 11.39
C ASP A 34 46.37 35.41 10.84
N SER A 35 47.57 35.65 10.32
CA SER A 35 48.40 34.80 9.49
C SER A 35 49.29 33.85 10.30
N SER A 36 49.58 32.68 9.73
CA SER A 36 50.90 32.01 9.79
C SER A 36 50.92 30.97 8.67
N MET A 37 51.42 31.28 7.47
CA MET A 37 52.83 31.07 7.10
C MET A 37 53.50 29.94 7.87
N GLN A 38 53.53 28.77 7.26
CA GLN A 38 54.77 28.00 7.07
C GLN A 38 54.65 27.27 5.74
N CYS A 39 55.38 27.81 4.76
CA CYS A 39 55.69 27.20 3.49
C CYS A 39 57.13 26.70 3.62
N GLU A 40 57.41 25.45 3.27
CA GLU A 40 58.66 24.98 2.65
C GLU A 40 58.47 23.48 2.35
N VAL A 41 58.18 23.06 1.12
CA VAL A 41 59.02 23.00 -0.10
C VAL A 41 59.11 21.53 -0.49
N GLN A 42 58.56 21.17 -1.65
CA GLN A 42 59.37 20.55 -2.71
C GLN A 42 58.61 20.58 -4.05
N CYS A 43 59.16 21.41 -4.95
CA CYS A 43 59.34 21.24 -6.41
C CYS A 43 58.21 20.73 -7.32
N ASN A 44 58.11 21.11 -8.59
CA ASN A 44 58.58 22.22 -9.44
C ASN A 44 57.98 21.95 -10.84
N MET A 45 57.60 23.00 -11.57
CA MET A 45 57.30 23.09 -13.02
C MET A 45 56.11 22.26 -13.56
N GLN A 46 54.99 22.89 -13.98
CA GLN A 46 54.71 23.51 -15.31
C GLN A 46 54.73 22.45 -16.45
N CYS A 47 53.78 22.30 -17.37
CA CYS A 47 52.84 23.23 -18.01
C CYS A 47 51.69 22.48 -18.72
N ASP A 48 50.58 23.22 -18.87
CA ASP A 48 49.70 23.36 -20.02
C ASP A 48 48.75 22.26 -20.56
N ALA A 49 47.49 22.72 -20.58
CA ALA A 49 46.53 22.69 -21.68
C ALA A 49 45.82 21.37 -22.02
N ASN A 50 44.49 21.49 -22.04
CA ASN A 50 43.54 20.61 -22.73
C ASN A 50 43.50 19.15 -22.26
N LYS A 51 42.76 18.92 -21.18
CA LYS A 51 41.82 17.80 -21.16
C LYS A 51 40.44 18.36 -20.95
N ILE A 52 39.80 18.64 -22.09
CA ILE A 52 38.35 18.60 -22.26
C ILE A 52 37.88 17.41 -21.42
N TYR A 53 37.30 17.68 -20.24
CA TYR A 53 36.64 16.64 -19.48
C TYR A 53 35.49 16.19 -20.35
N ASP A 54 35.63 14.94 -20.78
CA ASP A 54 34.90 14.30 -21.87
C ASP A 54 33.40 14.26 -21.56
N MET A 55 32.67 15.31 -21.91
CA MET A 55 31.20 15.36 -21.80
C MET A 55 30.54 14.23 -22.63
N GLN A 56 31.26 13.64 -23.58
CA GLN A 56 30.79 12.46 -24.33
C GLN A 56 30.86 11.15 -23.51
N PHE A 57 31.66 11.11 -22.43
CA PHE A 57 31.72 9.95 -21.54
C PHE A 57 30.51 9.87 -20.60
N VAL A 58 30.00 11.02 -20.14
CA VAL A 58 28.80 11.10 -19.30
C VAL A 58 27.53 10.78 -20.10
N ASP A 59 27.46 11.20 -21.37
CA ASP A 59 26.31 10.91 -22.23
C ASP A 59 26.23 9.42 -22.64
N LYS A 60 27.37 8.74 -22.78
CA LYS A 60 27.41 7.30 -23.10
C LYS A 60 26.86 6.43 -21.96
N TYR A 61 27.05 6.83 -20.70
CA TYR A 61 26.49 6.13 -19.54
C TYR A 61 25.09 6.61 -19.15
N ARG A 62 24.71 7.85 -19.51
CA ARG A 62 23.33 8.31 -19.38
C ARG A 62 22.39 7.62 -20.37
N SER A 63 22.89 7.26 -21.56
CA SER A 63 22.15 6.46 -22.54
C SER A 63 22.05 4.97 -22.21
N SER A 64 22.97 4.40 -21.41
CA SER A 64 22.92 2.96 -21.06
C SER A 64 22.16 2.65 -19.77
N VAL A 65 21.95 3.65 -18.89
CA VAL A 65 21.10 3.55 -17.68
C VAL A 65 19.71 4.14 -17.91
N ALA A 66 19.43 4.67 -19.10
CA ALA A 66 18.07 4.93 -19.57
C ALA A 66 17.55 3.77 -20.42
N GLN A 67 17.71 2.52 -19.94
CA GLN A 67 16.62 1.59 -20.18
C GLN A 67 15.44 2.15 -19.37
N ASN A 68 14.65 3.02 -20.00
CA ASN A 68 13.27 3.18 -19.60
C ASN A 68 12.70 1.76 -19.65
N THR A 69 12.67 1.07 -18.52
CA THR A 69 11.67 0.03 -18.28
C THR A 69 10.35 0.79 -18.24
N VAL A 70 9.87 1.19 -19.42
CA VAL A 70 8.52 1.69 -19.63
C VAL A 70 7.65 0.54 -19.17
N ILE A 71 7.07 0.69 -17.98
CA ILE A 71 6.12 -0.26 -17.44
C ILE A 71 5.00 -0.36 -18.47
N ASN A 72 4.85 -1.51 -19.11
CA ASN A 72 3.85 -1.72 -20.15
C ASN A 72 2.51 -2.14 -19.53
N TYR A 73 1.43 -2.04 -20.30
CA TYR A 73 0.10 -2.52 -19.93
C TYR A 73 0.12 -3.99 -19.47
N SER A 74 0.95 -4.84 -20.08
CA SER A 74 1.10 -6.24 -19.66
C SER A 74 1.66 -6.40 -18.25
N ASP A 75 2.61 -5.54 -17.86
CA ASP A 75 3.24 -5.59 -16.54
C ASP A 75 2.23 -5.18 -15.48
N ILE A 76 1.44 -4.15 -15.77
CA ILE A 76 0.33 -3.70 -14.93
C ILE A 76 -0.75 -4.78 -14.83
N GLU A 77 -1.18 -5.35 -15.96
CA GLU A 77 -2.20 -6.41 -16.00
C GLU A 77 -1.77 -7.64 -15.19
N SER A 78 -0.49 -8.02 -15.25
CA SER A 78 0.05 -9.15 -14.49
C SER A 78 0.10 -8.91 -12.98
N THR A 79 0.12 -7.64 -12.55
CA THR A 79 0.10 -7.27 -11.14
C THR A 79 -1.31 -7.32 -10.55
N ILE A 80 -2.34 -7.19 -11.40
CA ILE A 80 -3.74 -7.21 -10.98
C ILE A 80 -4.21 -8.67 -10.87
N SER A 81 -4.58 -9.07 -9.66
CA SER A 81 -5.13 -10.41 -9.41
C SER A 81 -6.50 -10.59 -10.10
N LYS A 82 -6.82 -11.80 -10.58
CA LYS A 82 -8.15 -12.10 -11.12
C LYS A 82 -9.18 -12.17 -9.99
N PHE A 83 -10.33 -11.54 -10.18
CA PHE A 83 -11.48 -11.72 -9.31
C PHE A 83 -12.38 -12.85 -9.81
N ASN A 84 -12.84 -13.71 -8.92
CA ASN A 84 -13.90 -14.67 -9.21
C ASN A 84 -14.94 -14.63 -8.09
N ALA A 85 -16.21 -14.46 -8.42
CA ALA A 85 -17.30 -14.46 -7.44
C ALA A 85 -17.38 -15.76 -6.61
N GLU A 86 -16.80 -16.86 -7.10
CA GLU A 86 -16.76 -18.14 -6.41
C GLU A 86 -15.57 -18.29 -5.44
N SER A 87 -14.58 -17.40 -5.45
CA SER A 87 -13.32 -17.56 -4.70
C SER A 87 -13.43 -17.31 -3.19
N HIS A 88 -14.64 -17.14 -2.64
CA HIS A 88 -14.91 -16.68 -1.26
C HIS A 88 -14.23 -15.34 -0.88
N GLU A 89 -13.55 -14.69 -1.81
CA GLU A 89 -12.96 -13.37 -1.63
C GLU A 89 -14.07 -12.32 -1.68
N ASN A 90 -14.02 -11.36 -0.75
CA ASN A 90 -14.94 -10.23 -0.79
C ASN A 90 -14.48 -9.25 -1.89
N ILE A 91 -15.37 -8.95 -2.84
CA ILE A 91 -15.09 -8.00 -3.93
C ILE A 91 -14.61 -6.63 -3.42
N ALA A 92 -15.04 -6.21 -2.22
CA ALA A 92 -14.58 -4.97 -1.62
C ALA A 92 -13.07 -4.97 -1.37
N ASN A 93 -12.53 -6.07 -0.82
CA ASN A 93 -11.10 -6.21 -0.56
C ASN A 93 -10.29 -6.26 -1.86
N TRP A 94 -10.82 -7.00 -2.85
CA TRP A 94 -10.21 -7.10 -4.16
C TRP A 94 -10.15 -5.72 -4.84
N LEU A 95 -11.24 -4.95 -4.79
CA LEU A 95 -11.31 -3.58 -5.33
C LEU A 95 -10.37 -2.62 -4.60
N ASP A 96 -10.21 -2.75 -3.29
CA ASP A 96 -9.22 -1.97 -2.54
C ASP A 96 -7.80 -2.27 -3.01
N HIS A 97 -7.47 -3.54 -3.24
CA HIS A 97 -6.17 -3.92 -3.80
C HIS A 97 -5.98 -3.37 -5.22
N PHE A 98 -7.00 -3.48 -6.07
CA PHE A 98 -7.01 -2.93 -7.42
C PHE A 98 -6.83 -1.41 -7.43
N GLU A 99 -7.51 -0.67 -6.55
CA GLU A 99 -7.37 0.80 -6.45
C GLU A 99 -5.97 1.20 -5.97
N ASN A 100 -5.38 0.45 -5.04
CA ASN A 100 -3.99 0.68 -4.60
C ASN A 100 -3.00 0.51 -5.76
N ILE A 101 -3.14 -0.57 -6.55
CA ILE A 101 -2.33 -0.78 -7.76
C ILE A 101 -2.58 0.34 -8.77
N SER A 102 -3.84 0.71 -8.98
CA SER A 102 -4.23 1.75 -9.92
C SER A 102 -3.64 3.10 -9.55
N GLN A 103 -3.57 3.42 -8.25
CA GLN A 103 -2.93 4.63 -7.75
C GLN A 103 -1.42 4.59 -7.97
N LEU A 104 -0.76 3.45 -7.71
CA LEU A 104 0.67 3.28 -7.91
C LEU A 104 1.08 3.53 -9.37
N PHE A 105 0.26 3.09 -10.33
CA PHE A 105 0.48 3.33 -11.75
C PHE A 105 -0.22 4.58 -12.30
N SER A 106 -0.86 5.38 -11.45
CA SER A 106 -1.61 6.59 -11.85
C SER A 106 -2.62 6.34 -12.98
N LEU A 107 -3.35 5.23 -12.91
CA LEU A 107 -4.32 4.85 -13.93
C LEU A 107 -5.50 5.83 -13.95
N SER A 108 -5.85 6.29 -15.16
CA SER A 108 -7.07 7.04 -15.41
C SER A 108 -8.32 6.18 -15.24
N ASP A 109 -9.48 6.79 -15.01
CA ASP A 109 -10.75 6.06 -14.88
C ASP A 109 -11.07 5.18 -16.09
N LEU A 110 -10.68 5.59 -17.30
CA LEU A 110 -10.84 4.77 -18.50
C LEU A 110 -9.96 3.51 -18.44
N GLN A 111 -8.70 3.66 -18.03
CA GLN A 111 -7.78 2.53 -17.86
C GLN A 111 -8.26 1.61 -16.74
N LYS A 112 -8.71 2.15 -15.60
CA LYS A 112 -9.30 1.37 -14.51
C LYS A 112 -10.47 0.53 -14.99
N PHE A 113 -11.38 1.13 -15.75
CA PHE A 113 -12.52 0.42 -16.33
C PHE A 113 -12.09 -0.79 -17.17
N PHE A 114 -11.15 -0.60 -18.11
CA PHE A 114 -10.68 -1.70 -18.96
C PHE A 114 -9.90 -2.77 -18.19
N PHE A 115 -9.04 -2.38 -17.25
CA PHE A 115 -8.25 -3.34 -16.48
C PHE A 115 -9.10 -4.15 -15.52
N ASP A 116 -10.08 -3.53 -14.85
CA ASP A 116 -11.03 -4.23 -13.99
C ASP A 116 -11.84 -5.24 -14.80
N GLU A 117 -12.50 -4.79 -15.87
CA GLU A 117 -13.33 -5.66 -16.71
C GLU A 117 -12.57 -6.90 -17.21
N ARG A 118 -11.29 -6.73 -17.58
CA ARG A 118 -10.40 -7.83 -17.99
C ARG A 118 -9.98 -8.74 -16.83
N SER A 119 -9.97 -8.24 -15.62
CA SER A 119 -9.57 -8.95 -14.41
C SER A 119 -10.69 -9.72 -13.74
N LEU A 120 -11.94 -9.48 -14.15
CA LEU A 120 -13.07 -10.30 -13.75
C LEU A 120 -13.00 -11.70 -14.40
N GLY A 121 -13.46 -12.69 -13.67
CA GLY A 121 -13.66 -14.07 -14.12
C GLY A 121 -15.05 -14.61 -13.77
N GLY A 122 -15.41 -15.74 -14.38
CA GLY A 122 -16.64 -16.46 -14.06
C GLY A 122 -17.92 -15.63 -14.23
N VAL A 123 -18.81 -15.71 -13.24
CA VAL A 123 -20.12 -15.04 -13.25
C VAL A 123 -20.01 -13.51 -13.25
N ALA A 124 -18.93 -12.94 -12.72
CA ALA A 124 -18.73 -11.49 -12.69
C ALA A 124 -18.59 -10.89 -14.09
N VAL A 125 -17.88 -11.56 -15.00
CA VAL A 125 -17.77 -11.13 -16.41
C VAL A 125 -19.12 -11.16 -17.11
N LEU A 126 -19.91 -12.21 -16.86
CA LEU A 126 -21.25 -12.34 -17.45
C LEU A 126 -22.16 -11.22 -16.97
N PHE A 127 -22.14 -10.92 -15.67
CA PHE A 127 -22.90 -9.83 -15.07
C PHE A 127 -22.61 -8.48 -15.74
N VAL A 128 -21.33 -8.10 -15.87
CA VAL A 128 -20.97 -6.81 -16.49
C VAL A 128 -21.42 -6.73 -17.95
N LYS A 129 -21.26 -7.83 -18.71
CA LYS A 129 -21.69 -7.88 -20.12
C LYS A 129 -23.20 -7.75 -20.31
N THR A 130 -24.01 -8.12 -19.31
CA THR A 130 -25.47 -8.03 -19.38
C THR A 130 -26.04 -6.69 -18.93
N GLU A 131 -25.21 -5.79 -18.39
CA GLU A 131 -25.64 -4.52 -17.80
C GLU A 131 -25.12 -3.32 -18.63
N PRO A 132 -25.80 -2.95 -19.73
CA PRO A 132 -25.32 -1.95 -20.70
C PRO A 132 -25.16 -0.53 -20.11
N GLN A 133 -25.72 -0.27 -18.93
CA GLN A 133 -25.56 1.00 -18.21
C GLN A 133 -24.17 1.16 -17.58
N ILE A 134 -23.39 0.08 -17.45
CA ILE A 134 -22.04 0.07 -16.90
C ILE A 134 -21.07 0.57 -17.98
N ASN A 135 -20.83 1.88 -17.99
CA ASN A 135 -20.02 2.56 -19.01
C ASN A 135 -18.97 3.52 -18.42
N SER A 136 -18.65 3.36 -17.14
CA SER A 136 -17.62 4.13 -16.43
C SER A 136 -17.09 3.32 -15.26
N TRP A 137 -15.87 3.62 -14.83
CA TRP A 137 -15.24 3.00 -13.66
C TRP A 137 -16.14 3.04 -12.42
N GLN A 138 -16.71 4.20 -12.10
CA GLN A 138 -17.54 4.37 -10.91
C GLN A 138 -18.79 3.49 -10.93
N LYS A 139 -19.45 3.37 -12.10
CA LYS A 139 -20.63 2.49 -12.24
C LYS A 139 -20.26 1.02 -12.15
N LEU A 140 -19.13 0.63 -12.74
CA LEU A 140 -18.64 -0.75 -12.68
C LEU A 140 -18.33 -1.13 -11.22
N LYS A 141 -17.52 -0.32 -10.53
CA LYS A 141 -17.19 -0.48 -9.12
C LYS A 141 -18.44 -0.63 -8.25
N GLN A 142 -19.41 0.28 -8.39
CA GLN A 142 -20.63 0.24 -7.60
C GLN A 142 -21.46 -1.01 -7.91
N ALA A 143 -21.64 -1.36 -9.18
CA ALA A 143 -22.40 -2.54 -9.58
C ALA A 143 -21.77 -3.85 -9.06
N LEU A 144 -20.43 -3.94 -9.07
CA LEU A 144 -19.70 -5.08 -8.53
C LEU A 144 -19.88 -5.19 -7.01
N ILE A 145 -19.79 -4.08 -6.27
CA ILE A 145 -20.05 -4.04 -4.83
C ILE A 145 -21.49 -4.47 -4.56
N ASP A 146 -22.48 -3.85 -5.20
CA ASP A 146 -23.89 -4.14 -4.96
C ASP A 146 -24.24 -5.61 -5.23
N LYS A 147 -23.59 -6.23 -6.22
CA LYS A 147 -23.88 -7.58 -6.66
C LYS A 147 -23.13 -8.66 -5.88
N PHE A 148 -21.85 -8.43 -5.58
CA PHE A 148 -20.92 -9.46 -5.09
C PHE A 148 -20.33 -9.16 -3.73
N SER A 149 -20.54 -7.97 -3.16
CA SER A 149 -20.14 -7.74 -1.78
C SER A 149 -21.06 -8.48 -0.82
N PHE A 150 -20.48 -8.83 0.31
CA PHE A 150 -21.22 -9.38 1.43
C PHE A 150 -20.69 -8.75 2.70
N GLU A 151 -21.59 -8.43 3.63
CA GLU A 151 -21.17 -7.97 4.95
C GLU A 151 -20.68 -9.17 5.75
N ILE A 152 -19.38 -9.16 6.09
CA ILE A 152 -18.88 -10.06 7.12
C ILE A 152 -19.13 -9.39 8.46
N ASN A 153 -20.24 -9.76 9.10
CA ASN A 153 -20.45 -9.38 10.49
C ASN A 153 -19.38 -10.03 11.39
N SER A 154 -19.20 -9.48 12.59
CA SER A 154 -18.18 -9.95 13.53
C SER A 154 -18.29 -11.47 13.79
N ALA A 155 -19.49 -12.00 14.01
CA ALA A 155 -19.70 -13.42 14.28
C ALA A 155 -19.21 -14.33 13.13
N HIS A 156 -19.52 -13.97 11.89
CA HIS A 156 -19.07 -14.69 10.70
C HIS A 156 -17.54 -14.60 10.55
N LEU A 157 -16.94 -13.43 10.83
CA LEU A 157 -15.49 -13.29 10.79
C LEU A 157 -14.79 -14.19 11.83
N HIS A 158 -15.30 -14.22 13.06
CA HIS A 158 -14.82 -15.13 14.11
C HIS A 158 -14.93 -16.59 13.69
N GLU A 159 -16.01 -16.97 12.99
CA GLU A 159 -16.19 -18.32 12.45
C GLU A 159 -15.16 -18.64 11.35
N LEU A 160 -14.95 -17.75 10.38
CA LEU A 160 -13.96 -17.93 9.31
C LEU A 160 -12.55 -18.08 9.85
N LEU A 161 -12.15 -17.20 10.77
CA LEU A 161 -10.83 -17.26 11.42
C LEU A 161 -10.66 -18.52 12.27
N SER A 162 -11.73 -18.98 12.93
CA SER A 162 -11.69 -20.23 13.71
C SER A 162 -11.55 -21.48 12.84
N LYS A 163 -12.21 -21.50 11.67
CA LYS A 163 -12.18 -22.62 10.71
C LYS A 163 -10.85 -22.71 9.96
N ARG A 164 -10.22 -21.57 9.66
CA ARG A 164 -8.93 -21.54 8.97
C ARG A 164 -7.84 -22.17 9.86
N LYS A 165 -7.14 -23.16 9.31
CA LYS A 165 -6.01 -23.89 9.94
C LYS A 165 -4.82 -23.92 9.01
N MET A 166 -3.61 -23.82 9.57
CA MET A 166 -2.37 -23.89 8.81
C MET A 166 -2.31 -25.20 8.04
N LYS A 167 -1.95 -25.12 6.76
CA LYS A 167 -1.73 -26.29 5.90
C LYS A 167 -0.29 -26.77 6.07
N ASP A 168 -0.04 -28.05 5.86
CA ASP A 168 1.31 -28.61 5.96
C ASP A 168 2.27 -28.07 4.87
N SER A 169 1.70 -27.53 3.80
CA SER A 169 2.45 -26.97 2.67
C SER A 169 2.79 -25.48 2.82
N GLU A 170 2.32 -24.79 3.87
CA GLU A 170 2.54 -23.36 4.04
C GLU A 170 3.33 -23.07 5.33
N SER A 171 4.17 -22.05 5.28
CA SER A 171 4.91 -21.58 6.45
C SER A 171 4.02 -20.81 7.43
N ALA A 172 4.44 -20.72 8.70
CA ALA A 172 3.73 -19.94 9.71
C ALA A 172 3.58 -18.45 9.31
N LYS A 173 4.55 -17.89 8.57
CA LYS A 173 4.50 -16.53 8.02
C LYS A 173 3.41 -16.38 6.96
N GLU A 174 3.37 -17.28 5.98
CA GLU A 174 2.34 -17.27 4.93
C GLU A 174 0.95 -17.47 5.52
N TYR A 175 0.82 -18.38 6.49
CA TYR A 175 -0.41 -18.59 7.23
C TYR A 175 -0.89 -17.32 7.94
N PHE A 176 0.01 -16.63 8.65
CA PHE A 176 -0.30 -15.37 9.32
C PHE A 176 -0.77 -14.28 8.35
N LEU A 177 -0.15 -14.17 7.17
CA LEU A 177 -0.58 -13.21 6.15
C LEU A 177 -1.99 -13.52 5.63
N LYS A 178 -2.32 -14.79 5.40
CA LYS A 178 -3.68 -15.20 5.01
C LYS A 178 -4.71 -14.96 6.12
N MET A 179 -4.33 -15.12 7.38
CA MET A 179 -5.20 -14.77 8.51
C MET A 179 -5.44 -13.26 8.60
N LYS A 180 -4.41 -12.44 8.33
CA LYS A 180 -4.57 -10.99 8.20
C LYS A 180 -5.45 -10.58 7.03
N GLU A 181 -5.35 -11.28 5.90
CA GLU A 181 -6.20 -11.08 4.73
C GLU A 181 -7.65 -11.42 5.03
N LEU A 182 -7.95 -12.51 5.73
CA LEU A 182 -9.32 -12.79 6.18
C LEU A 182 -9.86 -11.66 7.09
N ASN A 183 -9.00 -11.15 7.98
CA ASN A 183 -9.30 -10.03 8.86
C ASN A 183 -9.34 -8.66 8.15
N SER A 184 -9.02 -8.52 6.85
CA SER A 184 -9.25 -7.24 6.17
C SER A 184 -10.73 -7.05 5.84
N SER A 185 -11.46 -8.15 5.67
CA SER A 185 -12.90 -8.18 5.36
C SER A 185 -13.81 -7.70 6.49
N GLY A 186 -13.29 -7.56 7.72
CA GLY A 186 -14.00 -7.08 8.88
C GLY A 186 -13.03 -6.81 10.03
N LYS A 187 -13.34 -5.86 10.92
CA LYS A 187 -12.42 -5.46 11.99
C LYS A 187 -12.70 -6.23 13.27
N ILE A 188 -11.75 -7.06 13.72
CA ILE A 188 -11.67 -7.55 15.10
C ILE A 188 -10.39 -7.03 15.78
N GLU A 189 -10.29 -7.20 17.09
CA GLU A 189 -9.12 -6.80 17.86
C GLU A 189 -7.90 -7.65 17.49
N ASP A 190 -6.72 -7.02 17.47
CA ASP A 190 -5.43 -7.69 17.24
C ASP A 190 -5.22 -8.89 18.17
N ALA A 191 -5.67 -8.78 19.42
CA ALA A 191 -5.63 -9.87 20.39
C ALA A 191 -6.45 -11.10 19.94
N ALA A 192 -7.64 -10.87 19.39
CA ALA A 192 -8.47 -11.94 18.87
C ALA A 192 -7.84 -12.56 17.60
N LEU A 193 -7.28 -11.75 16.70
CA LEU A 193 -6.56 -12.25 15.54
C LEU A 193 -5.37 -13.14 15.95
N MET A 194 -4.51 -12.67 16.87
CA MET A 194 -3.39 -13.44 17.39
C MET A 194 -3.86 -14.77 17.99
N HIS A 195 -4.95 -14.74 18.77
CA HIS A 195 -5.54 -15.95 19.34
C HIS A 195 -5.93 -16.97 18.26
N TYR A 196 -6.63 -16.55 17.20
CA TYR A 196 -6.99 -17.46 16.11
C TYR A 196 -5.79 -17.99 15.33
N VAL A 197 -4.78 -17.15 15.12
CA VAL A 197 -3.54 -17.58 14.45
C VAL A 197 -2.87 -18.68 15.27
N ILE A 198 -2.64 -18.47 16.58
CA ILE A 198 -2.00 -19.47 17.45
C ILE A 198 -2.80 -20.77 17.46
N LYS A 199 -4.13 -20.68 17.59
CA LYS A 199 -5.03 -21.84 17.61
C LYS A 199 -5.02 -22.62 16.29
N GLY A 200 -4.71 -21.98 15.17
CA GLY A 200 -4.73 -22.61 13.86
C GLY A 200 -3.39 -23.17 13.36
N ILE A 201 -2.28 -22.90 14.06
CA ILE A 201 -0.97 -23.48 13.73
C ILE A 201 -0.94 -24.98 14.08
N ASN A 202 -0.41 -25.81 13.19
CA ASN A 202 -0.23 -27.25 13.42
C ASN A 202 1.09 -27.53 14.14
N ASP A 203 1.17 -27.17 15.41
CA ASP A 203 2.35 -27.43 16.25
C ASP A 203 1.93 -27.81 17.68
N ARG A 204 2.87 -28.37 18.42
CA ARG A 204 2.74 -28.70 19.84
C ARG A 204 2.42 -27.45 20.66
N GLN A 205 1.62 -27.62 21.70
CA GLN A 205 1.16 -26.49 22.52
C GLN A 205 2.34 -25.84 23.25
N GLU A 206 3.35 -26.61 23.63
CA GLU A 206 4.56 -26.14 24.29
C GLU A 206 5.31 -25.12 23.42
N ASN A 207 5.46 -25.41 22.13
CA ASN A 207 6.13 -24.55 21.15
C ASN A 207 5.36 -23.24 20.94
N LYS A 208 4.03 -23.28 21.01
CA LYS A 208 3.16 -22.11 20.87
C LYS A 208 3.18 -21.16 22.07
N THR A 209 3.70 -21.59 23.22
CA THR A 209 3.69 -20.79 24.47
C THR A 209 4.37 -19.43 24.29
N ILE A 210 5.44 -19.39 23.49
CA ILE A 210 6.18 -18.15 23.21
C ILE A 210 5.32 -17.07 22.55
N LEU A 211 4.30 -17.48 21.78
CA LEU A 211 3.39 -16.58 21.06
C LEU A 211 2.30 -16.00 21.95
N TYR A 212 1.88 -16.72 23.01
CA TYR A 212 0.90 -16.19 23.97
C TYR A 212 1.45 -15.05 24.83
N GLY A 213 2.78 -14.92 24.90
CA GLY A 213 3.44 -13.80 25.60
C GLY A 213 3.50 -12.50 24.80
N CYS A 214 3.09 -12.49 23.53
CA CYS A 214 3.18 -11.31 22.67
C CYS A 214 2.08 -10.29 22.99
N GLN A 215 2.44 -9.02 23.16
CA GLN A 215 1.48 -7.96 23.49
C GLN A 215 0.87 -7.28 22.27
N ASN A 216 1.52 -7.39 21.12
CA ASN A 216 1.10 -6.73 19.88
C ASN A 216 1.51 -7.55 18.65
N LEU A 217 0.91 -7.21 17.50
CA LEU A 217 1.18 -7.90 16.24
C LEU A 217 2.64 -7.79 15.77
N PHE A 218 3.36 -6.74 16.18
CA PHE A 218 4.77 -6.57 15.82
C PHE A 218 5.63 -7.64 16.50
N GLU A 219 5.51 -7.76 17.82
CA GLU A 219 6.21 -8.80 18.60
C GLU A 219 5.80 -10.20 18.14
N PHE A 220 4.51 -10.40 17.86
CA PHE A 220 3.98 -11.65 17.35
C PHE A 220 4.64 -12.07 16.03
N LYS A 221 4.81 -11.11 15.11
CA LYS A 221 5.45 -11.33 13.80
C LYS A 221 6.93 -11.70 13.93
N GLU A 222 7.64 -11.08 14.87
CA GLU A 222 9.06 -11.36 15.12
C GLU A 222 9.28 -12.75 15.72
N LYS A 223 8.34 -13.25 16.53
CA LYS A 223 8.43 -14.58 17.16
C LYS A 223 7.82 -15.72 16.35
N LEU A 224 6.95 -15.45 15.37
CA LEU A 224 6.43 -16.48 14.44
C LEU A 224 7.50 -17.41 13.81
N PRO A 225 8.71 -16.95 13.41
CA PRO A 225 9.75 -17.81 12.86
C PRO A 225 10.43 -18.73 13.89
N SER A 226 10.13 -18.56 15.19
CA SER A 226 10.71 -19.38 16.26
C SER A 226 9.93 -20.66 16.56
N LEU A 227 8.87 -20.91 15.77
CA LEU A 227 8.13 -22.17 15.70
C LEU A 227 8.79 -23.15 14.73
#